data_AF-A0A7V9FAF9-F1
#
_entry.id   AF-A0A7V9FAF9-F1
#
_cell.length_a   1.000
_cell.length_b   1.000
_cell.length_c   1.000
_cell.angle_alpha   90.00
_cell.angle_beta   90.00
_cell.angle_gamma   90.00
#
_symmetry.space_group_name_H-M   'P 1'
#
loop_
_entity.id
_entity.type
_entity.pdbx_description
1 polymer ?
#
loop_
_entity_poly.entity_id
_entity_poly.type
_entity_poly.pdbx_seq_one_letter_code
_entity_poly.pdbx_strand_id
1 'polypeptide(L)'
;MSPFSPSPDRSDWEDDRSSGQKGSTPARDHRSRSEAADTPQEDGRWLSIDAACKILGVDQSTLRRWSDSGKIPVFRTPGGHRRYSEDDLRSFMQGEQRPRRRMSRQLLTNMSLSGYERDYLHEASTHSWYHSYDARTLAELRPLGRQMVDLTIRYVSGRGAREEILDRSRAIGRQYGFYSSRVGLSTSDALEAFLFFRWPVIHAVIRYIEEENVSTRRAARILSELTDFMDQVLISTITAHREHAKS
;
A
#
# COMPACT_ATOMS: atom_id res chain seq x y z
N MET A 1 43.95 3.85 -45.67
CA MET A 1 42.49 4.04 -45.45
C MET A 1 42.27 5.51 -45.14
N SER A 2 41.77 6.23 -46.14
CA SER A 2 41.44 7.66 -46.04
C SER A 2 40.13 7.89 -45.27
N PRO A 3 39.94 9.11 -44.73
CA PRO A 3 38.84 9.56 -43.89
C PRO A 3 37.66 10.10 -44.71
N PHE A 4 36.49 10.28 -44.11
CA PHE A 4 35.44 11.15 -44.68
C PHE A 4 34.61 11.84 -43.59
N SER A 5 34.45 13.15 -43.78
CA SER A 5 33.73 14.13 -42.95
C SER A 5 32.25 14.29 -43.43
N PRO A 6 31.58 15.47 -43.42
CA PRO A 6 30.48 15.82 -42.50
C PRO A 6 29.17 16.35 -43.17
N SER A 7 28.10 16.59 -42.36
CA SER A 7 26.94 17.53 -42.51
C SER A 7 26.06 17.47 -43.79
N PRO A 8 24.82 18.08 -43.90
CA PRO A 8 24.42 19.42 -43.43
C PRO A 8 22.95 19.56 -42.87
N ASP A 9 22.69 20.57 -42.04
CA ASP A 9 21.91 21.81 -42.31
C ASP A 9 20.40 21.67 -42.54
N ARG A 10 19.63 22.44 -41.75
CA ARG A 10 18.38 23.13 -42.15
C ARG A 10 17.97 24.10 -41.05
N SER A 11 18.46 25.32 -41.14
CA SER A 11 17.65 26.51 -40.87
C SER A 11 16.54 26.61 -41.90
N ASP A 12 15.28 26.77 -41.49
CA ASP A 12 14.33 27.56 -42.27
C ASP A 12 12.96 27.78 -41.58
N TRP A 13 12.52 29.04 -41.68
CA TRP A 13 11.17 29.62 -41.53
C TRP A 13 10.74 30.27 -40.21
N GLU A 14 10.94 31.59 -40.25
CA GLU A 14 10.32 32.69 -39.52
C GLU A 14 8.78 32.73 -39.57
N ASP A 15 8.24 33.49 -38.61
CA ASP A 15 7.09 34.40 -38.69
C ASP A 15 5.72 33.89 -39.14
N ASP A 16 4.80 33.83 -38.16
CA ASP A 16 3.44 34.32 -38.38
C ASP A 16 2.97 35.14 -37.17
N ARG A 17 3.14 36.46 -37.26
CA ARG A 17 2.41 37.44 -36.47
C ARG A 17 1.98 38.56 -37.39
N SER A 18 0.70 38.55 -37.80
CA SER A 18 0.03 39.82 -38.05
C SER A 18 -1.47 39.81 -37.81
N SER A 19 -1.87 40.87 -37.10
CA SER A 19 -3.13 41.59 -37.22
C SER A 19 -4.41 40.96 -36.68
N GLY A 20 -4.87 41.49 -35.55
CA GLY A 20 -6.27 41.48 -35.19
C GLY A 20 -7.06 42.61 -35.85
N GLN A 21 -8.39 42.49 -35.84
CA GLN A 21 -9.26 43.63 -35.63
C GLN A 21 -10.65 43.23 -35.12
N LYS A 22 -11.03 43.86 -33.98
CA LYS A 22 -12.34 44.43 -33.58
C LYS A 22 -13.59 43.71 -34.12
N GLY A 23 -14.57 43.29 -33.33
CA GLY A 23 -15.05 43.74 -32.03
C GLY A 23 -16.58 43.83 -32.11
N SER A 24 -17.31 43.43 -31.07
CA SER A 24 -18.63 43.95 -30.67
C SER A 24 -19.18 43.15 -29.49
N THR A 25 -19.36 43.83 -28.36
CA THR A 25 -20.22 43.41 -27.25
C THR A 25 -21.67 43.76 -27.60
N PRO A 26 -22.68 43.02 -27.08
CA PRO A 26 -23.39 43.59 -25.95
C PRO A 26 -23.67 42.58 -24.83
N ALA A 27 -23.81 43.14 -23.63
CA ALA A 27 -24.03 42.44 -22.38
C ALA A 27 -25.43 41.83 -22.27
N ARG A 28 -25.53 40.67 -21.60
CA ARG A 28 -26.53 40.44 -20.56
C ARG A 28 -26.09 39.37 -19.56
N ASP A 29 -26.34 39.72 -18.32
CA ASP A 29 -26.00 39.07 -17.07
C ASP A 29 -26.74 37.74 -16.89
N HIS A 30 -26.03 36.67 -16.55
CA HIS A 30 -26.53 35.61 -15.65
C HIS A 30 -25.33 34.90 -15.02
N ARG A 31 -25.20 35.08 -13.70
CA ARG A 31 -24.40 34.22 -12.83
C ARG A 31 -24.81 32.76 -13.03
N SER A 32 -23.86 31.94 -13.46
CA SER A 32 -23.84 30.51 -13.08
C SER A 32 -22.44 29.97 -13.29
N ARG A 33 -21.84 29.61 -12.16
CA ARG A 33 -20.63 28.82 -12.00
C ARG A 33 -20.80 27.47 -12.72
N SER A 34 -19.66 26.91 -13.11
CA SER A 34 -19.39 25.54 -13.57
C SER A 34 -19.82 25.20 -15.00
N GLU A 35 -18.83 25.09 -15.88
CA GLU A 35 -18.59 23.91 -16.74
C GLU A 35 -17.27 24.10 -17.50
N ALA A 36 -16.24 23.37 -17.08
CA ALA A 36 -15.15 23.00 -17.97
C ALA A 36 -15.05 21.48 -17.87
N ALA A 37 -15.49 20.86 -18.96
CA ALA A 37 -15.48 19.44 -19.17
C ALA A 37 -14.05 18.89 -19.13
N ASP A 38 -13.87 17.82 -18.39
CA ASP A 38 -12.94 16.75 -18.77
C ASP A 38 -13.57 15.44 -18.33
N THR A 39 -13.91 14.60 -19.30
CA THR A 39 -14.35 13.22 -19.05
C THR A 39 -13.45 12.31 -19.86
N PRO A 40 -12.74 11.42 -19.16
CA PRO A 40 -12.58 10.05 -19.62
C PRO A 40 -13.43 9.15 -18.73
N GLN A 41 -14.38 8.46 -19.33
CA GLN A 41 -15.25 7.51 -18.65
C GLN A 41 -14.63 6.11 -18.73
N GLU A 42 -14.41 5.52 -17.54
CA GLU A 42 -14.55 4.10 -17.14
C GLU A 42 -13.46 3.66 -16.14
N ASP A 43 -13.55 4.16 -14.90
CA ASP A 43 -12.80 3.67 -13.75
C ASP A 43 -13.64 3.72 -12.46
N GLY A 44 -13.56 2.67 -11.64
CA GLY A 44 -14.41 2.44 -10.46
C GLY A 44 -14.51 3.64 -9.51
N ARG A 45 -15.73 4.16 -9.35
CA ARG A 45 -16.03 5.44 -8.68
C ARG A 45 -15.74 5.37 -7.17
N TRP A 46 -14.79 6.17 -6.69
CA TRP A 46 -14.59 6.43 -5.26
C TRP A 46 -15.66 7.40 -4.74
N LEU A 47 -16.51 6.90 -3.85
CA LEU A 47 -17.66 7.62 -3.34
C LEU A 47 -17.33 8.33 -2.03
N SER A 48 -17.91 9.52 -1.84
CA SER A 48 -17.97 10.16 -0.52
C SER A 48 -18.84 9.33 0.42
N ILE A 49 -18.71 9.60 1.73
CA ILE A 49 -19.57 8.97 2.73
C ILE A 49 -21.06 9.19 2.44
N ASP A 50 -21.45 10.37 1.97
CA ASP A 50 -22.84 10.69 1.64
C ASP A 50 -23.37 9.85 0.48
N ALA A 51 -22.57 9.70 -0.57
CA ALA A 51 -22.94 8.88 -1.71
C ALA A 51 -23.03 7.39 -1.32
N ALA A 52 -22.10 6.91 -0.50
CA ALA A 52 -22.12 5.55 0.00
C ALA A 52 -23.34 5.26 0.91
N CYS A 53 -23.71 6.22 1.78
CA CYS A 53 -24.91 6.13 2.62
C CYS A 53 -26.18 6.00 1.79
N LYS A 54 -26.30 6.75 0.70
CA LYS A 54 -27.44 6.67 -0.22
C LYS A 54 -27.56 5.30 -0.88
N ILE A 55 -26.44 4.69 -1.24
CA ILE A 55 -26.42 3.34 -1.85
C ILE A 55 -26.82 2.28 -0.83
N LEU A 56 -26.28 2.37 0.39
CA LEU A 56 -26.53 1.38 1.45
C LEU A 56 -27.87 1.57 2.18
N GLY A 57 -28.52 2.73 2.05
CA GLY A 57 -29.74 3.07 2.78
C GLY A 57 -29.52 3.25 4.28
N VAL A 58 -28.33 3.70 4.71
CA VAL A 58 -27.98 3.92 6.13
C VAL A 58 -27.47 5.32 6.38
N ASP A 59 -27.44 5.76 7.64
CA ASP A 59 -26.86 7.04 8.03
C ASP A 59 -25.31 6.99 8.10
N GLN A 60 -24.68 8.17 8.10
CA GLN A 60 -23.22 8.28 8.15
C GLN A 60 -22.59 7.69 9.43
N SER A 61 -23.27 7.78 10.57
CA SER A 61 -22.74 7.25 11.84
C SER A 61 -22.68 5.72 11.81
N THR A 62 -23.69 5.09 11.21
CA THR A 62 -23.75 3.65 10.96
C THR A 62 -22.65 3.22 9.99
N LEU A 63 -22.50 3.93 8.86
CA LEU A 63 -21.44 3.63 7.90
C LEU A 63 -20.05 3.82 8.50
N ARG A 64 -19.79 4.90 9.26
CA ARG A 64 -18.52 5.08 9.98
C ARG A 64 -18.23 3.94 10.93
N ARG A 65 -19.22 3.54 11.73
CA ARG A 65 -19.07 2.41 12.66
C ARG A 65 -18.74 1.12 11.93
N TRP A 66 -19.39 0.85 10.80
CA TRP A 66 -19.10 -0.33 9.99
C TRP A 66 -17.69 -0.29 9.41
N SER A 67 -17.26 0.86 8.89
CA SER A 67 -15.91 1.04 8.38
C SER A 67 -14.83 0.94 9.46
N ASP A 68 -15.05 1.58 10.61
CA ASP A 68 -14.10 1.57 11.73
C ASP A 68 -14.00 0.16 12.35
N SER A 69 -15.07 -0.63 12.29
CA SER A 69 -15.09 -2.05 12.65
C SER A 69 -14.57 -3.00 11.55
N GLY A 70 -14.24 -2.47 10.36
CA GLY A 70 -13.75 -3.25 9.23
C GLY A 70 -14.82 -4.05 8.46
N LYS A 71 -16.11 -3.85 8.76
CA LYS A 71 -17.23 -4.50 8.03
C LYS A 71 -17.35 -4.04 6.58
N ILE A 72 -17.01 -2.78 6.32
CA ILE A 72 -17.00 -2.20 4.97
C ILE A 72 -15.62 -1.58 4.74
N PRO A 73 -14.86 -2.03 3.72
CA PRO A 73 -13.59 -1.44 3.36
C PRO A 73 -13.71 0.08 3.11
N VAL A 74 -12.74 0.84 3.63
CA VAL A 74 -12.73 2.30 3.48
C VAL A 74 -11.32 2.79 3.18
N PHE A 75 -11.19 3.61 2.14
CA PHE A 75 -9.97 4.35 1.85
C PHE A 75 -10.01 5.68 2.60
N ARG A 76 -8.90 6.10 3.21
CA ARG A 76 -8.79 7.44 3.80
C ARG A 76 -7.83 8.27 2.96
N THR A 77 -8.29 9.43 2.49
CA THR A 77 -7.39 10.40 1.83
C THR A 77 -6.38 10.94 2.85
N PRO A 78 -5.26 11.56 2.40
CA PRO A 78 -4.31 12.21 3.31
C PRO A 78 -4.95 13.27 4.25
N GLY A 79 -6.05 13.90 3.83
CA GLY A 79 -6.86 14.80 4.68
C GLY A 79 -7.83 14.10 5.65
N GLY A 80 -7.77 12.77 5.78
CA GLY A 80 -8.59 11.98 6.71
C GLY A 80 -10.02 11.67 6.24
N HIS A 81 -10.41 12.06 5.02
CA HIS A 81 -11.75 11.80 4.51
C HIS A 81 -11.92 10.35 4.05
N ARG A 82 -13.04 9.74 4.44
CA ARG A 82 -13.41 8.37 4.06
C ARG A 82 -13.94 8.32 2.62
N ARG A 83 -13.46 7.35 1.84
CA ARG A 83 -13.86 7.04 0.47
C ARG A 83 -14.22 5.57 0.35
N TYR A 84 -15.29 5.30 -0.38
CA TYR A 84 -15.89 3.97 -0.51
C TYR A 84 -15.91 3.56 -1.96
N SER A 85 -15.57 2.31 -2.25
CA SER A 85 -15.73 1.78 -3.59
C SER A 85 -17.15 1.28 -3.77
N GLU A 86 -17.78 1.67 -4.87
CA GLU A 86 -19.14 1.23 -5.21
C GLU A 86 -19.27 -0.30 -5.26
N ASP A 87 -18.25 -1.00 -5.76
CA ASP A 87 -18.23 -2.47 -5.81
C ASP A 87 -18.29 -3.12 -4.44
N ASP A 88 -17.55 -2.60 -3.45
CA ASP A 88 -17.58 -3.17 -2.10
C ASP A 88 -18.92 -2.91 -1.42
N LEU A 89 -19.54 -1.77 -1.69
CA LEU A 89 -20.89 -1.48 -1.22
C LEU A 89 -21.90 -2.45 -1.83
N ARG A 90 -21.80 -2.70 -3.15
CA ARG A 90 -22.67 -3.66 -3.86
C ARG A 90 -22.44 -5.09 -3.38
N SER A 91 -21.18 -5.51 -3.20
CA SER A 91 -20.83 -6.83 -2.65
C SER A 91 -21.36 -7.01 -1.23
N PHE A 92 -21.27 -5.95 -0.41
CA PHE A 92 -21.84 -5.94 0.94
C PHE A 92 -23.37 -6.08 0.93
N MET A 93 -24.06 -5.43 -0.02
CA MET A 93 -25.52 -5.52 -0.18
C MET A 93 -26.01 -6.88 -0.71
N GLN A 94 -25.23 -7.54 -1.56
CA GLN A 94 -25.58 -8.85 -2.12
C GLN A 94 -25.53 -9.99 -1.09
N GLY A 95 -25.21 -9.69 0.17
CA GLY A 95 -25.12 -10.70 1.21
C GLY A 95 -24.01 -11.70 0.93
N GLU A 96 -23.07 -11.38 0.03
CA GLU A 96 -21.80 -12.07 -0.14
C GLU A 96 -20.95 -11.84 1.12
N GLN A 97 -21.40 -12.44 2.23
CA GLN A 97 -20.50 -12.82 3.30
C GLN A 97 -19.58 -13.86 2.69
N ARG A 98 -18.49 -13.40 2.05
CA ARG A 98 -17.36 -14.28 1.73
C ARG A 98 -17.09 -15.10 2.99
N PRO A 99 -17.12 -16.44 2.88
CA PRO A 99 -17.21 -17.31 4.03
C PRO A 99 -16.10 -16.94 5.00
N ARG A 100 -16.50 -16.62 6.24
CA ARG A 100 -15.62 -16.29 7.38
C ARG A 100 -14.78 -17.51 7.83
N ARG A 101 -14.29 -18.34 6.90
CA ARG A 101 -13.69 -19.64 7.18
C ARG A 101 -12.22 -19.47 7.52
N ARG A 102 -11.91 -19.51 8.81
CA ARG A 102 -10.77 -20.24 9.42
C ARG A 102 -9.35 -20.06 8.83
N MET A 103 -9.05 -19.02 8.06
CA MET A 103 -7.73 -18.83 7.46
C MET A 103 -6.62 -18.46 8.45
N SER A 104 -6.97 -17.84 9.58
CA SER A 104 -5.97 -17.28 10.51
C SER A 104 -5.08 -18.31 11.18
N ARG A 105 -5.41 -19.61 11.19
CA ARG A 105 -4.55 -20.63 11.82
C ARG A 105 -3.72 -21.41 10.81
N GLN A 106 -4.29 -21.79 9.67
CA GLN A 106 -3.61 -22.62 8.67
C GLN A 106 -2.59 -21.84 7.83
N LEU A 107 -2.81 -20.57 7.48
CA LEU A 107 -1.76 -19.75 6.85
C LEU A 107 -0.57 -19.50 7.80
N LEU A 108 -0.83 -19.37 9.11
CA LEU A 108 0.20 -19.15 10.12
C LEU A 108 0.96 -20.43 10.50
N THR A 109 0.32 -21.60 10.50
CA THR A 109 0.99 -22.89 10.76
C THR A 109 1.59 -23.53 9.50
N ASN A 110 1.05 -23.27 8.31
CA ASN A 110 1.57 -23.78 7.03
C ASN A 110 2.41 -22.74 6.27
N MET A 111 2.87 -21.68 6.94
CA MET A 111 4.11 -21.02 6.55
C MET A 111 5.34 -21.93 6.73
N SER A 112 5.15 -23.26 6.82
CA SER A 112 6.03 -24.24 6.18
C SER A 112 6.05 -24.03 4.66
N LEU A 113 6.62 -22.90 4.27
CA LEU A 113 7.24 -22.67 2.98
C LEU A 113 8.50 -23.56 2.89
N SER A 114 8.50 -24.84 3.30
CA SER A 114 9.76 -25.53 3.63
C SER A 114 10.77 -25.60 2.47
N GLY A 115 10.32 -25.47 1.22
CA GLY A 115 11.17 -25.23 0.05
C GLY A 115 11.54 -23.74 -0.13
N TYR A 116 10.54 -22.86 -0.31
CA TYR A 116 10.75 -21.42 -0.48
C TYR A 116 11.51 -20.76 0.68
N GLU A 117 11.15 -21.03 1.93
CA GLU A 117 11.84 -20.60 3.16
C GLU A 117 13.27 -21.12 3.21
N ARG A 118 13.55 -22.33 2.71
CA ARG A 118 14.92 -22.88 2.72
C ARG A 118 15.81 -22.19 1.70
N ASP A 119 15.34 -22.03 0.47
CA ASP A 119 16.09 -21.35 -0.60
C ASP A 119 16.22 -19.86 -0.30
N TYR A 120 15.16 -19.23 0.22
CA TYR A 120 15.14 -17.83 0.59
C TYR A 120 16.02 -17.51 1.80
N LEU A 121 16.04 -18.37 2.83
CA LEU A 121 16.98 -18.21 3.96
C LEU A 121 18.41 -18.54 3.53
N HIS A 122 18.60 -19.42 2.54
CA HIS A 122 19.91 -19.63 1.95
C HIS A 122 20.38 -18.37 1.21
N GLU A 123 19.54 -17.74 0.41
CA GLU A 123 19.83 -16.45 -0.23
C GLU A 123 20.16 -15.37 0.82
N ALA A 124 19.34 -15.27 1.87
CA ALA A 124 19.56 -14.35 2.99
C ALA A 124 20.97 -14.54 3.59
N SER A 125 21.40 -15.80 3.74
CA SER A 125 22.71 -16.13 4.28
C SER A 125 23.89 -15.72 3.40
N THR A 126 23.66 -15.24 2.18
CA THR A 126 24.72 -14.69 1.32
C THR A 126 24.95 -13.19 1.55
N HIS A 127 24.03 -12.51 2.24
CA HIS A 127 24.17 -11.09 2.56
C HIS A 127 24.98 -10.86 3.84
N SER A 128 25.86 -9.86 3.82
CA SER A 128 26.73 -9.50 4.96
C SER A 128 25.93 -9.20 6.23
N TRP A 129 24.81 -8.48 6.10
CA TRP A 129 23.94 -8.12 7.23
C TRP A 129 23.34 -9.33 7.93
N TYR A 130 23.19 -10.47 7.25
CA TYR A 130 22.63 -11.69 7.84
C TYR A 130 23.61 -12.31 8.83
N HIS A 131 24.90 -12.27 8.52
CA HIS A 131 25.96 -12.81 9.38
C HIS A 131 26.22 -12.00 10.65
N SER A 132 25.74 -10.75 10.71
CA SER A 132 25.78 -9.94 11.94
C SER A 132 24.82 -10.47 13.01
N TYR A 133 23.80 -11.26 12.64
CA TYR A 133 22.87 -11.84 13.61
C TYR A 133 23.35 -13.21 14.09
N ASP A 134 23.39 -13.39 15.41
CA ASP A 134 23.59 -14.70 16.00
C ASP A 134 22.29 -15.53 16.01
N ALA A 135 22.42 -16.85 16.24
CA ALA A 135 21.29 -17.78 16.23
C ALA A 135 20.21 -17.41 17.26
N ARG A 136 20.60 -16.79 18.37
CA ARG A 136 19.69 -16.33 19.42
C ARG A 136 18.85 -15.14 18.94
N THR A 137 19.48 -14.14 18.37
CA THR A 137 18.79 -12.96 17.82
C THR A 137 17.86 -13.38 16.70
N LEU A 138 18.30 -14.27 15.80
CA LEU A 138 17.41 -14.84 14.76
C LEU A 138 16.22 -15.61 15.36
N ALA A 139 16.38 -16.27 16.51
CA ALA A 139 15.26 -16.90 17.21
C ALA A 139 14.27 -15.89 17.79
N GLU A 140 14.75 -14.72 18.24
CA GLU A 140 13.92 -13.62 18.74
C GLU A 140 13.19 -12.87 17.59
N LEU A 141 13.82 -12.76 16.42
CA LEU A 141 13.26 -12.10 15.23
C LEU A 141 12.18 -12.92 14.51
N ARG A 142 12.32 -14.25 14.47
CA ARG A 142 11.37 -15.17 13.81
C ARG A 142 9.90 -14.99 14.23
N PRO A 143 9.53 -14.97 15.53
CA PRO A 143 8.14 -14.79 15.94
C PRO A 143 7.59 -13.41 15.54
N LEU A 144 8.43 -12.37 15.49
CA LEU A 144 8.03 -11.04 15.02
C LEU A 144 7.64 -11.07 13.54
N GLY A 145 8.40 -11.79 12.70
CA GLY A 145 8.07 -11.96 11.29
C GLY A 145 6.75 -12.68 11.07
N ARG A 146 6.49 -13.75 11.84
CA ARG A 146 5.20 -14.47 11.81
C ARG A 146 4.04 -13.57 12.23
N GLN A 147 4.23 -12.77 13.28
CA GLN A 147 3.22 -11.80 13.73
C GLN A 147 2.97 -10.72 12.67
N MET A 148 4.00 -10.27 11.97
CA MET A 148 3.85 -9.31 10.87
C MET A 148 2.94 -9.86 9.78
N VAL A 149 3.15 -11.11 9.35
CA VAL A 149 2.27 -11.75 8.35
C VAL A 149 0.82 -11.82 8.84
N ASP A 150 0.57 -12.24 10.09
CA ASP A 150 -0.78 -12.25 10.66
C ASP A 150 -1.43 -10.86 10.62
N LEU A 151 -0.71 -9.85 11.10
CA LEU A 151 -1.18 -8.48 11.15
C LEU A 151 -1.47 -7.93 9.76
N THR A 152 -0.62 -8.21 8.77
CA THR A 152 -0.83 -7.82 7.37
C THR A 152 -2.10 -8.45 6.82
N ILE A 153 -2.28 -9.77 6.97
CA ILE A 153 -3.48 -10.47 6.48
C ILE A 153 -4.74 -9.91 7.15
N ARG A 154 -4.70 -9.66 8.45
CA ARG A 154 -5.80 -9.03 9.18
C ARG A 154 -6.08 -7.62 8.69
N TYR A 155 -5.04 -6.83 8.43
CA TYR A 155 -5.16 -5.47 7.92
C TYR A 155 -5.84 -5.45 6.55
N VAL A 156 -5.32 -6.20 5.56
CA VAL A 156 -5.83 -6.20 4.18
C VAL A 156 -7.18 -6.92 4.02
N SER A 157 -7.53 -7.80 4.97
CA SER A 157 -8.85 -8.43 5.01
C SER A 157 -9.90 -7.59 5.75
N GLY A 158 -9.53 -6.43 6.31
CA GLY A 158 -10.41 -5.61 7.13
C GLY A 158 -10.80 -6.28 8.47
N ARG A 159 -10.02 -7.24 8.95
CA ARG A 159 -10.30 -8.00 10.17
C ARG A 159 -9.61 -7.39 11.39
N GLY A 160 -10.38 -6.64 12.19
CA GLY A 160 -9.95 -6.09 13.47
C GLY A 160 -9.81 -4.57 13.44
N ALA A 161 -9.49 -3.99 14.61
CA ALA A 161 -9.33 -2.55 14.73
C ALA A 161 -8.06 -2.09 14.00
N ARG A 162 -8.24 -1.31 12.94
CA ARG A 162 -7.15 -0.87 12.04
C ARG A 162 -6.02 -0.17 12.78
N GLU A 163 -6.34 0.76 13.67
CA GLU A 163 -5.33 1.50 14.44
C GLU A 163 -4.55 0.58 15.39
N GLU A 164 -5.22 -0.36 16.06
CA GLU A 164 -4.49 -1.33 16.92
C GLU A 164 -3.55 -2.23 16.12
N ILE A 165 -3.92 -2.60 14.88
CA ILE A 165 -3.07 -3.39 14.00
C ILE A 165 -1.83 -2.57 13.60
N LEU A 166 -2.01 -1.29 13.28
CA LEU A 166 -0.90 -0.38 12.96
C LEU A 166 0.00 -0.11 14.17
N ASP A 167 -0.55 0.03 15.37
CA ASP A 167 0.27 0.23 16.57
C ASP A 167 1.13 -0.99 16.89
N ARG A 168 0.57 -2.20 16.72
CA ARG A 168 1.32 -3.45 16.84
C ARG A 168 2.38 -3.60 15.74
N SER A 169 2.09 -3.21 14.49
CA SER A 169 3.07 -3.28 13.41
C SER A 169 4.23 -2.30 13.61
N ARG A 170 3.96 -1.08 14.08
CA ARG A 170 5.00 -0.13 14.50
C ARG A 170 5.84 -0.67 15.66
N ALA A 171 5.23 -1.37 16.61
CA ALA A 171 5.96 -2.02 17.70
C ALA A 171 6.92 -3.11 17.20
N ILE A 172 6.51 -3.92 16.22
CA ILE A 172 7.39 -4.87 15.53
C ILE A 172 8.55 -4.14 14.84
N GLY A 173 8.27 -3.05 14.12
CA GLY A 173 9.31 -2.23 13.49
C GLY A 173 10.33 -1.73 14.51
N ARG A 174 9.88 -1.19 15.64
CA ARG A 174 10.80 -0.75 16.72
C ARG A 174 11.69 -1.89 17.24
N GLN A 175 11.15 -3.09 17.38
CA GLN A 175 11.93 -4.26 17.77
C GLN A 175 12.99 -4.63 16.72
N TYR A 176 12.65 -4.59 15.43
CA TYR A 176 13.63 -4.77 14.37
C TYR A 176 14.75 -3.73 14.44
N GLY A 177 14.39 -2.45 14.58
CA GLY A 177 15.37 -1.38 14.71
C GLY A 177 16.32 -1.57 15.90
N PHE A 178 15.78 -1.96 17.06
CA PHE A 178 16.57 -2.30 18.25
C PHE A 178 17.56 -3.43 17.99
N TYR A 179 17.11 -4.58 17.45
CA TYR A 179 18.00 -5.72 17.21
C TYR A 179 19.06 -5.40 16.15
N SER A 180 18.69 -4.73 15.07
CA SER A 180 19.64 -4.30 14.04
C SER A 180 20.71 -3.36 14.60
N SER A 181 20.33 -2.41 15.45
CA SER A 181 21.29 -1.51 16.11
C SER A 181 22.20 -2.27 17.09
N ARG A 182 21.61 -3.19 17.88
CA ARG A 182 22.34 -3.98 18.87
C ARG A 182 23.43 -4.86 18.28
N VAL A 183 23.22 -5.41 17.09
CA VAL A 183 24.23 -6.22 16.39
C VAL A 183 25.18 -5.36 15.52
N GLY A 184 25.06 -4.04 15.58
CA GLY A 184 25.96 -3.10 14.92
C GLY A 184 25.71 -2.91 13.42
N LEU A 185 24.52 -3.26 12.91
CA LEU A 185 24.20 -2.99 11.50
C LEU A 185 24.20 -1.49 11.23
N SER A 186 24.67 -1.10 10.04
CA SER A 186 24.45 0.25 9.53
C SER A 186 22.96 0.48 9.24
N THR A 187 22.53 1.74 9.12
CA THR A 187 21.16 2.05 8.71
C THR A 187 20.84 1.48 7.32
N SER A 188 21.82 1.46 6.41
CA SER A 188 21.66 0.87 5.08
C SER A 188 21.48 -0.64 5.15
N ASP A 189 22.27 -1.34 5.97
CA ASP A 189 22.14 -2.80 6.16
C ASP A 189 20.79 -3.16 6.80
N ALA A 190 20.32 -2.36 7.77
CA ALA A 190 19.01 -2.56 8.39
C ALA A 190 17.86 -2.34 7.39
N LEU A 191 17.99 -1.34 6.51
CA LEU A 191 17.05 -1.11 5.41
C LEU A 191 17.06 -2.27 4.41
N GLU A 192 18.25 -2.73 4.01
CA GLU A 192 18.41 -3.86 3.09
C GLU A 192 17.78 -5.13 3.65
N ALA A 193 18.06 -5.46 4.91
CA ALA A 193 17.45 -6.60 5.61
C ALA A 193 15.91 -6.49 5.63
N PHE A 194 15.37 -5.30 5.89
CA PHE A 194 13.92 -5.09 5.87
C PHE A 194 13.33 -5.29 4.47
N LEU A 195 13.94 -4.71 3.44
CA LEU A 195 13.47 -4.83 2.05
C LEU A 195 13.57 -6.27 1.56
N PHE A 196 14.60 -7.00 1.98
CA PHE A 196 14.73 -8.43 1.74
C PHE A 196 13.52 -9.14 2.36
N PHE A 197 13.35 -9.09 3.69
CA PHE A 197 12.29 -9.79 4.43
C PHE A 197 10.86 -9.28 4.21
N ARG A 198 10.69 -8.21 3.44
CA ARG A 198 9.37 -7.78 2.96
C ARG A 198 8.75 -8.77 1.96
N TRP A 199 9.56 -9.50 1.21
CA TRP A 199 9.07 -10.44 0.20
C TRP A 199 8.15 -11.55 0.73
N PRO A 200 8.50 -12.28 1.81
CA PRO A 200 7.62 -13.28 2.42
C PRO A 200 6.23 -12.74 2.79
N VAL A 201 6.14 -11.48 3.21
CA VAL A 201 4.86 -10.82 3.52
C VAL A 201 4.05 -10.57 2.25
N ILE A 202 4.70 -10.08 1.19
CA ILE A 202 4.08 -9.91 -0.13
C ILE A 202 3.54 -11.23 -0.67
N HIS A 203 4.36 -12.29 -0.63
CA HIS A 203 3.95 -13.62 -1.10
C HIS A 203 2.75 -14.16 -0.31
N ALA A 204 2.71 -13.96 1.00
CA ALA A 204 1.56 -14.35 1.80
C ALA A 204 0.27 -13.63 1.37
N VAL A 205 0.37 -12.35 1.02
CA VAL A 205 -0.77 -11.55 0.53
C VAL A 205 -1.17 -11.96 -0.89
N ILE A 206 -0.23 -12.22 -1.80
CA ILE A 206 -0.53 -12.72 -3.16
C ILE A 206 -1.27 -14.05 -3.07
N ARG A 207 -0.77 -14.98 -2.26
CA ARG A 207 -1.42 -16.27 -2.02
C ARG A 207 -2.82 -16.10 -1.46
N TYR A 208 -3.02 -15.17 -0.53
CA TYR A 208 -4.34 -14.82 -0.02
C TYR A 208 -5.27 -14.31 -1.14
N ILE A 209 -4.79 -13.44 -2.04
CA ILE A 209 -5.56 -12.93 -3.19
C ILE A 209 -6.01 -14.08 -4.10
N GLU A 210 -5.10 -15.02 -4.40
CA GLU A 210 -5.35 -16.18 -5.24
C GLU A 210 -6.35 -17.16 -4.58
N GLU A 211 -6.09 -17.56 -3.33
CA GLU A 211 -6.91 -18.54 -2.61
C GLU A 211 -8.34 -18.03 -2.33
N GLU A 212 -8.50 -16.73 -2.10
CA GLU A 212 -9.81 -16.10 -1.86
C GLU A 212 -10.51 -15.61 -3.14
N ASN A 213 -9.96 -15.92 -4.33
CA ASN A 213 -10.47 -15.48 -5.63
C ASN A 213 -10.87 -13.98 -5.60
N VAL A 214 -9.94 -13.15 -5.14
CA VAL A 214 -10.17 -11.71 -4.99
C VAL A 214 -10.24 -11.06 -6.38
N SER A 215 -11.23 -10.19 -6.60
CA SER A 215 -11.34 -9.46 -7.88
C SER A 215 -10.13 -8.56 -8.11
N THR A 216 -9.78 -8.33 -9.38
CA THR A 216 -8.61 -7.52 -9.78
C THR A 216 -8.60 -6.13 -9.11
N ARG A 217 -9.75 -5.46 -9.04
CA ARG A 217 -9.89 -4.14 -8.41
C ARG A 217 -9.62 -4.17 -6.90
N ARG A 218 -10.06 -5.23 -6.22
CA ARG A 218 -9.80 -5.43 -4.79
C ARG A 218 -8.37 -5.87 -4.54
N ALA A 219 -7.78 -6.69 -5.42
CA ALA A 219 -6.38 -7.07 -5.36
C ALA A 219 -5.45 -5.84 -5.45
N ALA A 220 -5.71 -4.92 -6.39
CA ALA A 220 -4.97 -3.67 -6.51
C ALA A 220 -5.00 -2.86 -5.19
N ARG A 221 -6.16 -2.77 -4.53
CA ARG A 221 -6.27 -2.09 -3.24
C ARG A 221 -5.51 -2.81 -2.12
N ILE A 222 -5.61 -4.12 -2.04
CA ILE A 222 -4.88 -4.93 -1.06
C ILE A 222 -3.37 -4.69 -1.19
N LEU A 223 -2.86 -4.59 -2.43
CA LEU A 223 -1.44 -4.31 -2.68
C LEU A 223 -1.06 -2.88 -2.24
N SER A 224 -1.92 -1.88 -2.46
CA SER A 224 -1.71 -0.53 -1.93
C SER A 224 -1.72 -0.51 -0.39
N GLU A 225 -2.69 -1.18 0.23
CA GLU A 225 -2.80 -1.30 1.68
C GLU A 225 -1.59 -2.03 2.31
N LEU A 226 -1.09 -3.07 1.64
CA LEU A 226 0.14 -3.74 2.01
C LEU A 226 1.34 -2.79 1.96
N THR A 227 1.44 -1.96 0.92
CA THR A 227 2.53 -0.99 0.78
C THR A 227 2.50 0.01 1.93
N ASP A 228 1.35 0.63 2.19
CA ASP A 228 1.16 1.54 3.32
C ASP A 228 1.53 0.89 4.66
N PHE A 229 1.13 -0.38 4.85
CA PHE A 229 1.44 -1.13 6.06
C PHE A 229 2.96 -1.34 6.23
N MET A 230 3.64 -1.78 5.17
CA MET A 230 5.09 -2.03 5.21
C MET A 230 5.89 -0.74 5.40
N ASP A 231 5.45 0.37 4.82
CA ASP A 231 6.11 1.67 4.99
C ASP A 231 6.05 2.15 6.44
N GLN A 232 4.92 1.97 7.13
CA GLN A 232 4.79 2.29 8.56
C GLN A 232 5.75 1.48 9.43
N VAL A 233 5.94 0.20 9.09
CA VAL A 233 6.91 -0.65 9.79
C VAL A 233 8.33 -0.19 9.49
N LEU A 234 8.67 0.05 8.23
CA LEU A 234 10.01 0.48 7.82
C LEU A 234 10.42 1.78 8.52
N ILE A 235 9.53 2.78 8.51
CA ILE A 235 9.77 4.05 9.21
C ILE A 235 10.05 3.79 10.69
N SER A 236 9.24 2.95 11.34
CA SER A 236 9.43 2.60 12.76
C SER A 236 10.75 1.88 13.03
N THR A 237 11.16 0.98 12.11
CA THR A 237 12.45 0.27 12.15
C THR A 237 13.61 1.24 12.10
N ILE A 238 13.63 2.12 11.10
CA ILE A 238 14.76 3.05 10.90
C ILE A 238 14.83 4.10 12.00
N THR A 239 13.68 4.61 12.48
CA THR A 239 13.65 5.54 13.61
C THR A 239 14.24 4.89 14.87
N ALA A 240 13.78 3.69 15.24
CA ALA A 240 14.29 3.00 16.42
C ALA A 240 15.77 2.61 16.29
N HIS A 241 16.20 2.16 15.11
CA HIS A 241 17.61 1.86 14.84
C HIS A 241 18.49 3.08 15.13
N ARG A 242 18.11 4.26 14.61
CA ARG A 242 18.87 5.51 14.79
C ARG A 242 18.85 6.04 16.22
N GLU A 243 17.81 5.76 16.99
CA GLU A 243 17.73 6.12 18.41
C GLU A 243 18.69 5.27 19.24
N HIS A 244 18.71 3.96 18.99
CA HIS A 244 19.58 3.03 19.70
C HIS A 244 21.05 3.13 19.28
N ALA A 245 21.34 3.47 18.02
CA ALA A 245 22.71 3.65 17.53
C ALA A 245 23.43 4.88 18.11
N LYS A 246 22.69 5.80 18.77
CA LYS A 246 23.24 6.99 19.45
C LYS A 246 23.49 6.78 20.94
N SER A 247 23.02 5.66 21.50
CA SER A 247 23.12 5.33 22.93
C SER A 247 24.35 4.46 23.20
#